data_AF-A0A1A8FW08-F1
#
_entry.id   AF-A0A1A8FW08-F1
#
_cell.length_a   1.000
_cell.length_b   1.000
_cell.length_c   1.000
_cell.angle_alpha   90.00
_cell.angle_beta   90.00
_cell.angle_gamma   90.00
#
_symmetry.space_group_name_H-M   'P 1'
#
loop_
_entity.id
_entity.type
_entity.pdbx_description
1 polymer ?
#
loop_
_entity_poly.entity_id
_entity_poly.type
_entity_poly.pdbx_seq_one_letter_code
_entity_poly.pdbx_strand_id
1 'polypeptide(L)' 'MDEFLTMPTTCTPQQANVLSILNMLVTDMRPLSMVRDQGFKDVIKKFNPEYYENYLPGRSHFTSRIERKYKTAFEKI' A
#
# COMPACT_ATOMS: atom_id res chain seq x y z
N MET A 1 -16.63 -18.64 4.68
CA MET A 1 -15.35 -18.19 4.11
C MET A 1 -15.26 -18.81 2.73
N ASP A 2 -15.13 -18.01 1.68
CA ASP A 2 -14.97 -18.49 0.30
C ASP A 2 -13.77 -19.42 0.19
N GLU A 3 -13.97 -20.57 -0.48
CA GLU A 3 -12.97 -21.63 -0.67
C GLU A 3 -11.75 -21.16 -1.49
N PHE A 4 -11.91 -20.09 -2.27
CA PHE A 4 -10.84 -19.44 -3.04
C PHE A 4 -9.95 -18.48 -2.23
N LEU A 5 -10.28 -18.23 -0.97
CA LEU A 5 -9.54 -17.34 -0.07
C LEU A 5 -9.02 -18.13 1.13
N THR A 6 -8.27 -19.20 0.90
CA THR A 6 -7.39 -19.77 1.93
C THR A 6 -6.32 -18.73 2.27
N MET A 7 -6.68 -17.82 3.17
CA MET A 7 -5.81 -16.76 3.64
C MET A 7 -4.78 -17.36 4.58
N PRO A 8 -3.48 -17.12 4.36
CA PRO A 8 -2.47 -17.38 5.37
C PRO A 8 -2.88 -16.64 6.65
N THR A 9 -2.85 -17.33 7.79
CA THR A 9 -3.32 -16.82 9.09
C THR A 9 -2.62 -15.53 9.52
N THR A 10 -1.40 -15.29 9.01
CA THR A 10 -0.58 -14.10 9.23
C THR A 10 0.41 -13.95 8.08
N CYS A 11 0.61 -12.74 7.54
CA CYS A 11 1.78 -12.48 6.68
C CYS A 11 3.00 -12.23 7.56
N THR A 12 4.14 -12.84 7.20
CA THR A 12 5.42 -12.43 7.80
C THR A 12 5.77 -11.00 7.39
N PRO A 13 6.59 -10.28 8.17
CA PRO A 13 7.08 -8.96 7.78
C PRO A 13 7.73 -8.94 6.38
N GLN A 14 8.38 -10.03 5.97
CA GLN A 14 8.93 -10.16 4.60
C GLN A 14 7.84 -10.27 3.53
N GLN A 15 6.75 -11.00 3.80
CA GLN A 15 5.60 -11.08 2.90
C GLN A 15 4.86 -9.74 2.81
N ALA A 16 4.78 -8.99 3.92
CA ALA A 16 4.21 -7.64 3.89
C ALA A 16 5.10 -6.62 3.18
N ASN A 17 6.41 -6.85 3.12
CA ASN A 17 7.35 -6.02 2.36
C ASN A 17 7.11 -6.10 0.84
N VAL A 18 6.44 -7.17 0.36
CA VAL A 18 5.96 -7.28 -1.03
C VAL A 18 4.88 -6.23 -1.33
N LEU A 19 4.14 -5.77 -0.30
CA LEU A 19 3.09 -4.77 -0.43
C LEU A 19 3.66 -3.34 -0.48
N SER A 20 4.44 -3.05 -1.50
CA SER A 20 4.81 -1.66 -1.82
C SER A 20 3.58 -0.93 -2.36
N ILE A 21 2.73 -0.44 -1.46
CA ILE A 21 1.49 0.30 -1.77
C ILE A 21 1.77 1.41 -2.79
N LEU A 22 2.90 2.13 -2.64
CA LEU A 22 3.31 3.17 -3.58
C LEU A 22 3.55 2.62 -5.00
N ASN A 23 4.19 1.45 -5.14
CA ASN A 23 4.40 0.85 -6.46
C ASN A 23 3.09 0.36 -7.06
N MET A 24 2.20 -0.24 -6.27
CA MET A 24 0.86 -0.62 -6.72
C MET A 24 0.07 0.61 -7.18
N LEU A 25 0.08 1.71 -6.41
CA LEU A 25 -0.61 2.95 -6.79
C LEU A 25 -0.13 3.51 -8.13
N VAL A 26 1.18 3.51 -8.37
CA VAL A 26 1.78 4.06 -9.60
C VAL A 26 1.62 3.10 -10.79
N THR A 27 1.95 1.82 -10.62
CA THR A 27 1.98 0.82 -11.71
C THR A 27 0.57 0.49 -12.19
N ASP A 28 -0.37 0.33 -11.27
CA ASP A 28 -1.76 -0.02 -11.59
C ASP A 28 -2.63 1.23 -11.79
N MET A 29 -2.01 2.43 -11.85
CA MET A 29 -2.66 3.73 -11.97
C MET A 29 -3.86 3.91 -11.01
N ARG A 30 -3.70 3.46 -9.77
CA ARG A 30 -4.78 3.54 -8.78
C ARG A 30 -4.87 4.94 -8.19
N PRO A 31 -6.09 5.40 -7.87
CA PRO A 31 -6.27 6.72 -7.30
C PRO A 31 -5.70 6.76 -5.88
N LEU A 32 -5.05 7.89 -5.53
CA LEU A 32 -4.54 8.14 -4.18
C LEU A 32 -5.63 8.16 -3.10
N SER A 33 -6.92 8.24 -3.46
CA SER A 33 -8.01 8.10 -2.51
C SER A 33 -8.11 6.70 -1.92
N MET A 34 -7.68 5.66 -2.67
CA MET A 34 -7.82 4.25 -2.30
C MET A 34 -7.26 3.93 -0.91
N VAL A 35 -6.14 4.57 -0.52
CA VAL A 35 -5.51 4.35 0.79
C VAL A 35 -6.36 4.80 1.98
N ARG A 36 -7.42 5.59 1.73
CA ARG A 36 -8.37 6.03 2.77
C ARG A 36 -9.58 5.12 2.86
N ASP A 37 -9.86 4.33 1.83
CA ASP A 37 -11.06 3.52 1.72
C ASP A 37 -11.05 2.40 2.76
N GLN A 38 -12.22 2.13 3.34
CA GLN A 38 -12.32 1.17 4.45
C GLN A 38 -11.95 -0.25 4.00
N GLY A 39 -12.41 -0.68 2.82
CA GLY A 39 -12.07 -2.01 2.30
C GLY A 39 -10.55 -2.21 2.10
N PHE A 40 -9.83 -1.16 1.68
CA PHE A 40 -8.38 -1.22 1.59
C PHE A 40 -7.74 -1.36 2.97
N LYS A 41 -8.16 -0.53 3.94
CA LYS A 41 -7.70 -0.60 5.32
C LYS A 41 -7.94 -1.97 5.97
N ASP A 42 -9.11 -2.56 5.73
CA ASP A 42 -9.48 -3.87 6.27
C ASP A 42 -8.57 -4.98 5.72
N VAL A 43 -8.25 -4.93 4.43
CA VAL A 43 -7.28 -5.82 3.80
C VAL A 43 -5.90 -5.64 4.43
N ILE A 44 -5.38 -4.42 4.51
CA ILE A 44 -4.06 -4.16 5.10
C ILE A 44 -3.99 -4.60 6.55
N LYS A 45 -5.01 -4.29 7.36
CA LYS A 45 -5.10 -4.72 8.77
C LYS A 45 -5.08 -6.24 8.91
N LYS A 46 -5.74 -6.95 8.01
CA LYS A 46 -5.79 -8.42 8.05
C LYS A 46 -4.46 -9.07 7.67
N PHE A 47 -3.79 -8.54 6.65
CA PHE A 47 -2.52 -9.10 6.17
C PHE A 47 -1.34 -8.67 7.04
N ASN A 48 -1.27 -7.40 7.46
CA ASN A 48 -0.23 -6.91 8.36
C ASN A 48 -0.80 -5.92 9.39
N PRO A 49 -1.29 -6.43 10.55
CA PRO A 49 -1.86 -5.62 11.62
C PRO A 49 -0.87 -4.59 12.18
N GLU A 50 0.39 -4.98 12.37
CA GLU A 50 1.43 -4.11 12.92
C GLU A 50 1.72 -2.93 11.97
N TYR A 51 1.79 -3.20 10.66
CA TYR A 51 1.90 -2.14 9.65
C TYR A 51 0.68 -1.23 9.65
N TYR A 52 -0.52 -1.80 9.72
CA TYR A 52 -1.75 -1.02 9.75
C TYR A 52 -1.78 -0.04 10.93
N GLU A 53 -1.45 -0.49 12.14
CA GLU A 53 -1.58 0.32 13.35
C GLU A 53 -0.45 1.34 13.51
N ASN A 54 0.78 0.97 13.17
CA ASN A 54 1.95 1.80 13.48
C ASN A 54 2.54 2.54 12.28
N TYR A 55 2.28 2.08 11.05
CA TYR A 55 3.07 2.48 9.89
C TYR A 55 2.26 2.87 8.64
N LEU A 56 0.96 2.56 8.57
CA LEU A 56 0.14 2.83 7.39
C LEU A 56 0.04 4.35 7.14
N PRO A 57 0.69 4.87 6.09
CA PRO A 57 0.75 6.32 5.90
C PRO A 57 -0.58 6.86 5.39
N GLY A 58 -0.86 8.12 5.71
CA GLY A 58 -1.98 8.84 5.11
C GLY A 58 -1.74 9.20 3.63
N ARG A 59 -2.81 9.65 2.95
CA ARG A 59 -2.77 10.08 1.54
C ARG A 59 -1.68 11.13 1.26
N SER A 60 -1.46 12.07 2.18
CA SER A 60 -0.44 13.13 2.02
C SER A 60 0.96 12.56 1.82
N HIS A 61 1.33 11.54 2.61
CA HIS A 61 2.63 10.87 2.50
C HIS A 61 2.82 10.23 1.12
N PHE A 62 1.80 9.56 0.59
CA PHE A 62 1.87 8.98 -0.77
C PHE A 62 1.96 10.06 -1.85
N THR A 63 1.21 11.16 -1.69
CA THR A 63 1.25 12.31 -2.62
C THR A 63 2.67 12.88 -2.71
N SER A 64 3.28 13.22 -1.56
CA SER A 64 4.64 13.76 -1.52
C SER A 64 5.70 12.81 -2.08
N ARG A 65 5.55 11.49 -1.88
CA ARG A 65 6.47 10.50 -2.47
C ARG A 65 6.32 10.39 -3.98
N ILE A 66 5.09 10.43 -4.52
CA ILE A 66 4.84 10.43 -5.97
C ILE A 66 5.42 11.69 -6.60
N GLU A 67 5.15 12.87 -6.04
CA GLU A 67 5.69 14.14 -6.53
C GLU A 67 7.22 14.14 -6.53
N ARG A 68 7.85 13.62 -5.47
CA ARG A 68 9.30 13.48 -5.39
C ARG A 68 9.84 12.55 -6.48
N LYS A 69 9.24 11.36 -6.65
CA LYS A 69 9.64 10.43 -7.73
C LYS A 69 9.51 11.08 -9.10
N TYR A 70 8.43 11.82 -9.35
CA TYR A 70 8.22 12.54 -10.60
C TYR A 70 9.29 13.60 -10.84
N LYS A 71 9.57 14.47 -9.86
CA LYS A 71 10.63 15.49 -9.94
C LYS A 71 12.00 14.87 -10.23
N THR A 72 12.39 13.84 -9.49
CA THR A 72 13.67 13.15 -9.69
C THR A 72 13.78 12.44 -11.03
N ALA A 73 12.67 11.93 -11.59
CA ALA A 73 12.67 11.34 -12.93
C ALA A 73 12.82 12.42 -14.01
N PHE A 74 12.17 13.57 -13.84
CA PHE A 74 12.22 14.69 -14.77
C PHE A 74 13.57 15.41 -14.75
N GLU A 75 14.20 15.58 -13.59
CA GLU A 75 15.54 16.17 -13.44
C GLU A 75 16.66 15.30 -14.05
N LYS A 76 16.38 14.04 -14.39
CA LYS A 76 17.33 13.11 -15.01
C LYS A 76 17.22 13.02 -16.53
N ILE A 77 16.27 13.76 -17.13
CA ILE A 77 16.07 13.88 -18.59
C ILE A 77 16.69 15.19 -19.04
#